data_AF-A0A525VTQ8-F1
#
_entry.id   AF-A0A525VTQ8-F1
#
_cell.length_a   1.000
_cell.length_b   1.000
_cell.length_c   1.000
_cell.angle_alpha   90.00
_cell.angle_beta   90.00
_cell.angle_gamma   90.00
#
_symmetry.space_group_name_H-M   'P 1'
#
loop_
_entity.id
_entity.type
_entity.pdbx_description
1 polymer ?
#
loop_
_entity_poly.entity_id
_entity_poly.type
_entity_poly.pdbx_seq_one_letter_code
_entity_poly.pdbx_strand_id
1 'polypeptide(L)'
;MTIKFEKETRRLKTKICLSGRLQAKHLEELKTQLEGARSRIALDLNGVTLVDIEIIRFLNACEKNGVQLLNCWPYIREWMSRENGREG
;
A
#
# COMPACT_ATOMS: atom_id res chain seq x y z
N MET A 1 18.07 -2.30 4.87
CA MET A 1 16.94 -3.24 4.91
C MET A 1 16.18 -3.13 3.60
N THR A 2 16.00 -4.26 2.92
CA THR A 2 15.32 -4.36 1.62
C THR A 2 13.85 -4.69 1.88
N ILE A 3 12.95 -3.91 1.30
CA ILE A 3 11.53 -4.23 1.25
C ILE A 3 11.31 -5.42 0.31
N LYS A 4 10.36 -6.30 0.62
CA LYS A 4 9.94 -7.33 -0.34
C LYS A 4 8.56 -7.03 -0.88
N PHE A 5 8.44 -7.18 -2.19
CA PHE A 5 7.21 -7.09 -2.95
C PHE A 5 6.93 -8.46 -3.57
N GLU A 6 5.82 -9.08 -3.20
CA GLU A 6 5.40 -10.34 -3.80
C GLU A 6 4.07 -10.12 -4.51
N LYS A 7 4.02 -10.36 -5.82
CA LYS A 7 2.84 -10.13 -6.65
C LYS A 7 2.21 -11.45 -7.03
N GLU A 8 0.97 -11.66 -6.60
CA GLU A 8 0.16 -12.83 -6.93
C GLU A 8 -1.03 -12.37 -7.78
N THR A 9 -1.12 -12.82 -9.03
CA THR A 9 -2.27 -12.53 -9.90
C THR A 9 -3.10 -13.80 -10.07
N ARG A 10 -4.38 -13.73 -9.71
CA ARG A 10 -5.36 -14.80 -9.95
C ARG A 10 -6.55 -14.23 -10.72
N ARG A 11 -6.76 -14.74 -11.94
CA ARG A 11 -7.84 -14.31 -12.85
C ARG A 11 -7.83 -12.77 -13.03
N LEU A 12 -8.76 -12.09 -12.38
CA LEU A 12 -9.00 -10.64 -12.49
C LEU A 12 -8.63 -9.87 -11.20
N LYS A 13 -7.90 -10.50 -10.28
CA LYS A 13 -7.41 -9.87 -9.05
C LYS A 13 -5.91 -10.02 -8.93
N THR A 14 -5.23 -8.90 -8.67
CA THR A 14 -3.80 -8.85 -8.38
C THR A 14 -3.64 -8.47 -6.91
N LYS A 15 -2.97 -9.31 -6.14
CA LYS A 15 -2.59 -9.06 -4.75
C LYS A 15 -1.09 -8.78 -4.71
N ILE A 16 -0.70 -7.68 -4.08
CA ILE A 16 0.71 -7.33 -3.85
C ILE A 16 0.95 -7.39 -2.34
N CYS A 17 1.74 -8.36 -1.89
CA CYS A 17 2.14 -8.49 -0.51
C CYS A 17 3.37 -7.63 -0.23
N LEU A 18 3.25 -6.77 0.79
CA LEU A 18 4.29 -5.86 1.23
C LEU A 18 4.88 -6.38 2.55
N SER A 19 6.21 -6.48 2.63
CA SER A 19 6.86 -6.83 3.89
C SER A 19 8.13 -6.04 4.19
N GLY A 20 8.31 -5.72 5.48
CA GLY A 20 9.39 -4.91 6.00
C GLY A 20 9.00 -3.45 6.24
N ARG A 21 10.00 -2.56 6.19
CA ARG A 21 9.82 -1.12 6.38
C ARG A 21 9.51 -0.44 5.05
N LEU A 22 8.33 0.15 4.94
CA LEU A 22 7.90 0.98 3.82
C LEU A 22 8.38 2.42 4.04
N GLN A 23 9.09 2.96 3.05
CA GLN A 23 9.72 4.29 3.12
C GLN A 23 9.54 5.03 1.81
N ALA A 24 9.66 6.35 1.82
CA ALA A 24 9.47 7.20 0.64
C ALA A 24 10.28 6.73 -0.59
N LYS A 25 11.51 6.25 -0.39
CA LYS A 25 12.37 5.70 -1.45
C LYS A 25 11.79 4.49 -2.20
N HIS A 26 10.80 3.81 -1.63
CA HIS A 26 10.14 2.66 -2.24
C HIS A 26 8.85 3.05 -3.00
N LEU A 27 8.45 4.34 -3.00
CA LEU A 27 7.19 4.79 -3.60
C LEU A 27 7.15 4.59 -5.11
N GLU A 28 8.24 4.90 -5.81
CA GLU A 28 8.27 4.78 -7.27
C GLU A 28 8.13 3.32 -7.71
N GLU A 29 8.79 2.40 -7.00
CA GLU A 29 8.64 0.98 -7.23
C GLU A 29 7.20 0.52 -6.95
N LEU A 30 6.59 0.96 -5.85
CA LEU A 30 5.19 0.63 -5.52
C LEU A 30 4.22 1.10 -6.61
N LYS A 31 4.37 2.35 -7.09
CA LYS A 31 3.57 2.90 -8.19
C LYS A 31 3.71 2.07 -9.46
N THR A 32 4.94 1.72 -9.82
CA THR A 32 5.23 0.91 -11.00
C THR A 32 4.55 -0.46 -10.94
N GLN A 33 4.53 -1.09 -9.75
CA GLN A 33 3.86 -2.38 -9.54
C GLN A 33 2.33 -2.30 -9.70
N LEU A 34 1.74 -1.14 -9.38
CA LEU A 34 0.31 -0.85 -9.46
C LEU A 34 -0.13 -0.50 -10.88
N GLU A 35 0.62 0.32 -11.63
CA GLU A 35 0.27 0.74 -13.00
C GLU A 35 0.22 -0.44 -14.00
N GLY A 36 1.01 -1.49 -13.76
CA GLY A 36 1.04 -2.68 -14.61
C GLY A 36 -0.16 -3.63 -14.46
N ALA A 37 -1.12 -3.37 -13.58
CA ALA A 37 -2.23 -4.28 -13.31
C ALA A 37 -3.55 -3.81 -13.96
N ARG A 38 -4.00 -4.52 -15.01
CA ARG A 38 -5.33 -4.33 -15.64
C ARG A 38 -6.51 -4.88 -14.81
N SER A 39 -6.22 -5.39 -13.61
CA SER A 39 -7.10 -6.19 -12.76
C SER A 39 -7.37 -5.46 -11.44
N ARG A 40 -8.42 -5.86 -10.70
CA ARG A 40 -8.69 -5.30 -9.36
C ARG A 40 -7.47 -5.52 -8.46
N ILE A 41 -6.91 -4.44 -7.92
CA ILE A 41 -5.68 -4.51 -7.13
C ILE A 41 -5.99 -4.53 -5.63
N ALA A 42 -5.27 -5.36 -4.90
CA ALA A 42 -5.24 -5.35 -3.45
C ALA A 42 -3.79 -5.30 -2.94
N LEU A 43 -3.53 -4.46 -1.95
CA LEU A 43 -2.26 -4.42 -1.22
C LEU A 43 -2.43 -5.19 0.10
N ASP A 44 -1.58 -6.15 0.38
CA ASP A 44 -1.55 -6.89 1.64
C ASP A 44 -0.41 -6.38 2.52
N LEU A 45 -0.76 -5.79 3.66
CA LEU A 45 0.17 -5.14 4.58
C LEU A 45 0.56 -6.03 5.77
N ASN A 46 0.21 -7.33 5.75
CA ASN A 46 0.46 -8.23 6.88
C ASN A 46 1.94 -8.24 7.32
N GLY A 47 2.87 -8.16 6.37
CA GLY A 47 4.31 -8.16 6.63
C GLY A 47 4.92 -6.79 6.92
N VAL A 48 4.13 -5.70 6.93
CA VAL A 48 4.63 -4.34 7.13
C VAL A 48 4.89 -4.09 8.60
N THR A 49 6.13 -3.73 8.94
CA THR A 49 6.53 -3.46 10.32
C THR A 49 6.53 -1.97 10.65
N LEU A 50 6.89 -1.12 9.68
CA LEU A 50 6.98 0.33 9.82
C LEU A 50 6.68 1.02 8.50
N VAL A 51 6.15 2.24 8.58
CA VAL A 51 5.68 3.02 7.43
C VAL A 51 5.98 4.51 7.62
N ASP A 52 6.57 5.13 6.61
CA ASP A 52 6.81 6.58 6.60
C ASP A 52 5.56 7.36 6.17
N ILE A 53 5.49 8.66 6.50
CA ILE A 53 4.30 9.49 6.26
C ILE A 53 3.95 9.62 4.77
N GLU A 54 4.94 9.68 3.87
CA GLU A 54 4.65 9.71 2.43
C GLU A 54 3.99 8.42 1.94
N ILE A 55 4.30 7.28 2.57
CA ILE A 55 3.60 6.02 2.27
C ILE A 55 2.16 6.08 2.78
N ILE A 56 1.91 6.66 3.95
CA ILE A 56 0.54 6.83 4.48
C ILE A 56 -0.32 7.64 3.49
N ARG A 57 0.20 8.76 2.99
CA ARG A 57 -0.48 9.56 1.95
C ARG A 57 -0.74 8.75 0.68
N PHE A 58 0.25 7.96 0.28
CA PHE A 58 0.10 7.08 -0.87
C PHE A 58 -0.98 6.01 -0.66
N LEU A 59 -1.04 5.37 0.51
CA LEU A 59 -2.07 4.38 0.84
C LEU A 59 -3.46 5.01 0.86
N ASN A 60 -3.60 6.26 1.35
CA ASN A 60 -4.84 7.02 1.27
C ASN A 60 -5.28 7.24 -0.18
N ALA A 61 -4.35 7.66 -1.05
CA ALA A 61 -4.63 7.83 -2.48
C ALA A 61 -5.02 6.50 -3.15
N CYS A 62 -4.35 5.39 -2.80
CA CYS A 62 -4.71 4.06 -3.27
C CYS A 62 -6.15 3.68 -2.88
N GLU A 63 -6.54 3.86 -1.62
CA GLU A 63 -7.89 3.52 -1.14
C GLU A 63 -8.96 4.39 -1.84
N LYS A 64 -8.70 5.69 -2.01
CA LYS A 64 -9.56 6.60 -2.80
C LYS A 64 -9.73 6.16 -4.26
N ASN A 65 -8.69 5.61 -4.86
CA ASN A 65 -8.69 5.09 -6.23
C ASN A 65 -9.25 3.65 -6.34
N GLY A 66 -9.83 3.10 -5.26
CA GLY A 66 -10.47 1.79 -5.27
C GLY A 66 -9.52 0.60 -5.09
N VAL A 67 -8.26 0.83 -4.72
CA VAL A 67 -7.32 -0.24 -4.35
C VAL A 67 -7.68 -0.75 -2.96
N GLN A 68 -7.83 -2.06 -2.81
CA GLN A 68 -8.20 -2.66 -1.53
C GLN A 68 -6.97 -2.82 -0.63
N LEU A 69 -7.01 -2.30 0.60
CA LEU A 69 -5.96 -2.56 1.61
C LEU A 69 -6.36 -3.74 2.51
N LEU A 70 -5.59 -4.83 2.43
CA LEU A 70 -5.74 -6.07 3.19
C LEU A 70 -4.76 -6.11 4.36
N ASN A 71 -5.18 -6.74 5.47
CA ASN A 71 -4.35 -6.93 6.68
C ASN A 71 -3.64 -5.63 7.12
N CYS A 72 -4.30 -4.49 6.94
CA CYS A 72 -3.77 -3.19 7.32
C CYS A 72 -3.78 -3.08 8.84
N TRP A 73 -2.59 -2.96 9.42
CA TRP A 73 -2.42 -2.89 10.86
C TRP A 73 -3.16 -1.66 11.45
N PRO A 74 -3.74 -1.76 12.66
CA PRO A 74 -4.55 -0.67 13.22
C PRO A 74 -3.84 0.68 13.27
N TYR A 75 -2.55 0.70 13.59
CA TYR A 75 -1.77 1.94 13.64
C TYR A 75 -1.65 2.61 12.26
N ILE A 76 -1.55 1.83 11.17
CA ILE A 76 -1.48 2.36 9.80
C ILE A 76 -2.82 3.00 9.44
N ARG A 77 -3.94 2.32 9.76
CA ARG A 77 -5.30 2.87 9.56
C ARG A 77 -5.51 4.17 10.33
N GLU A 78 -5.04 4.24 11.57
CA GLU A 78 -5.12 5.45 12.39
C GLU A 78 -4.36 6.62 11.77
N TRP A 79 -3.12 6.38 11.32
CA TRP A 79 -2.31 7.40 10.63
C TRP A 79 -2.94 7.84 9.30
N MET A 80 -3.48 6.90 8.53
CA MET A 80 -4.24 7.19 7.31
C MET A 80 -5.42 8.13 7.58
N SER A 81 -6.22 7.82 8.60
CA SER A 81 -7.37 8.65 9.01
C SER A 81 -6.94 10.04 9.47
N ARG A 82 -5.88 10.13 10.28
CA ARG A 82 -5.33 11.40 10.76
C ARG A 82 -4.82 12.28 9.63
N GLU A 83 -4.13 11.70 8.65
CA GLU A 83 -3.60 12.45 7.53
C GLU A 83 -4.71 12.94 6.60
N ASN A 84 -5.72 12.09 6.35
CA ASN A 84 -6.86 12.48 5.50
C ASN A 84 -7.68 13.63 6.11
N GLY A 85 -7.73 13.74 7.44
CA GLY A 85 -8.35 14.87 8.14
C GLY A 85 -7.52 16.16 8.17
N ARG A 86 -6.24 16.11 7.76
CA ARG A 86 -5.36 17.29 7.63
C ARG A 86 -5.34 17.86 6.22
N GLU A 87 -5.72 17.05 5.23
CA GLU A 87 -5.85 17.43 3.82
C GLU A 87 -7.24 18.01 3.47
N GLY A 88 -8.15 18.10 4.45
CA GLY A 88 -9.52 18.61 4.33
C GLY A 88 -9.69 20.03 4.83
#